data_AF-A0A3D6AFM4-F1
#
_entry.id   AF-A0A3D6AFM4-F1
#
_cell.length_a   1.000
_cell.length_b   1.000
_cell.length_c   1.000
_cell.angle_alpha   90.00
_cell.angle_beta   90.00
_cell.angle_gamma   90.00
#
_symmetry.space_group_name_H-M   'P 1'
#
loop_
_entity.id
_entity.type
_entity.pdbx_description
1 polymer ?
#
loop_
_entity_poly.entity_id
_entity_poly.type
_entity_poly.pdbx_seq_one_letter_code
_entity_poly.pdbx_strand_id
1 'polypeptide(L)'
;MRLLICLVLFACPLSALAVYKCESVQAGSRTRVVSYSDSPCPEGKSTVLDAFSSSASSTPETADSRLERQKEELQRLERSRHRREAQEDKEARKAARVWAVRQKKCAKLAQQQRWREEDAAIAVGKAADRARLKARRSGETYQLECG
;
A
#
# COMPACT_ATOMS: atom_id res chain seq x y z
N MET A 1 32.31 -18.31 -43.08
CA MET A 1 31.65 -18.17 -41.75
C MET A 1 30.36 -17.35 -41.81
N ARG A 2 30.28 -16.19 -42.49
CA ARG A 2 29.03 -15.40 -42.58
C ARG A 2 27.89 -16.07 -43.38
N LEU A 3 28.21 -16.81 -44.45
CA LEU A 3 27.22 -17.54 -45.26
C LEU A 3 26.59 -18.76 -44.54
N LEU A 4 27.30 -19.35 -43.57
CA LEU A 4 26.77 -20.48 -42.79
C LEU A 4 25.79 -20.03 -41.69
N ILE A 5 25.90 -18.80 -41.20
CA ILE A 5 25.00 -18.25 -40.17
C ILE A 5 23.63 -17.88 -40.77
N CYS A 6 23.59 -17.42 -42.02
CA CYS A 6 22.32 -17.11 -42.71
C CYS A 6 21.48 -18.36 -43.01
N LEU A 7 22.11 -19.52 -43.24
CA LEU A 7 21.42 -20.76 -43.60
C LEU A 7 20.76 -21.44 -42.39
N VAL A 8 21.28 -21.21 -41.17
CA VAL A 8 20.70 -21.73 -39.92
C VAL A 8 19.46 -20.94 -39.49
N LEU A 9 19.40 -19.64 -39.79
CA LEU A 9 18.27 -18.77 -39.43
C LEU A 9 16.99 -19.01 -40.27
N PHE A 10 17.11 -19.62 -41.45
CA PHE A 10 15.97 -19.91 -42.33
C PHE A 10 15.28 -21.25 -42.03
N ALA A 11 15.88 -22.09 -41.18
CA ALA A 11 15.39 -23.44 -40.86
C ALA A 11 14.47 -23.50 -39.62
N CYS A 12 14.25 -22.39 -38.92
CA CYS A 12 13.27 -22.31 -37.84
C CYS A 12 11.96 -21.76 -38.39
N PRO A 13 10.93 -22.60 -38.64
CA PRO A 13 9.58 -22.07 -38.79
C PRO A 13 9.21 -21.43 -37.44
N LEU A 14 9.09 -20.11 -37.40
CA LEU A 14 8.31 -19.45 -36.36
C LEU A 14 6.87 -19.91 -36.58
N SER A 15 6.49 -21.03 -35.96
CA SER A 15 5.10 -21.42 -35.86
C SER A 15 4.36 -20.26 -35.20
N ALA A 16 3.55 -19.55 -35.98
CA ALA A 16 2.61 -18.59 -35.45
C ALA A 16 1.80 -19.32 -34.38
N LEU A 17 1.93 -18.89 -33.12
CA LEU A 17 1.21 -19.45 -31.98
C LEU A 17 -0.27 -19.06 -32.10
N ALA A 18 -0.98 -19.73 -33.00
CA ALA A 18 -2.41 -19.67 -33.13
C ALA A 18 -2.99 -20.80 -32.27
N VAL A 19 -3.44 -20.46 -31.07
CA VAL A 19 -4.13 -21.42 -30.21
C VAL A 19 -5.56 -21.56 -30.73
N TYR A 20 -5.88 -22.72 -31.30
CA TYR A 20 -7.21 -23.05 -31.80
C TYR A 20 -8.04 -23.73 -30.70
N LYS A 21 -9.25 -23.22 -30.46
CA LYS A 21 -10.25 -23.88 -29.61
C LYS A 21 -11.06 -24.86 -30.46
N CYS A 22 -10.94 -26.15 -30.17
CA CYS A 22 -11.70 -27.21 -30.83
C CYS A 22 -12.80 -27.73 -29.90
N GLU A 23 -14.03 -27.83 -30.41
CA GLU A 23 -15.13 -28.48 -29.70
C GLU A 23 -15.49 -29.79 -30.41
N SER A 24 -15.39 -30.91 -29.72
CA SER A 24 -15.78 -32.23 -30.26
C SER A 24 -16.82 -32.90 -29.36
N VAL A 25 -17.75 -33.63 -29.98
CA VAL A 25 -18.70 -34.49 -29.26
C VAL A 25 -18.09 -35.88 -29.18
N GLN A 26 -17.89 -36.39 -27.97
CA GLN A 26 -17.33 -37.72 -27.78
C GLN A 26 -18.36 -38.79 -28.20
N ALA A 27 -17.99 -39.70 -29.10
CA ALA A 27 -18.89 -40.74 -29.60
C ALA A 27 -19.47 -41.58 -28.43
N GLY A 28 -20.80 -41.60 -28.32
CA GLY A 28 -21.52 -42.28 -27.23
C GLY A 28 -21.84 -41.41 -26.01
N SER A 29 -21.45 -40.13 -26.00
CA SER A 29 -21.76 -39.18 -24.92
C SER A 29 -22.32 -37.86 -25.48
N ARG A 30 -23.26 -37.23 -24.76
CA ARG A 30 -23.76 -35.88 -25.07
C ARG A 30 -22.84 -34.76 -24.56
N THR A 31 -21.70 -35.10 -23.98
CA THR A 31 -20.78 -34.14 -23.40
C THR A 31 -19.88 -33.54 -24.47
N ARG A 32 -19.88 -32.21 -24.59
CA ARG A 32 -18.93 -31.46 -25.42
C ARG A 32 -17.59 -31.39 -24.70
N VAL A 33 -16.53 -31.85 -25.36
CA VAL A 33 -15.16 -31.71 -24.87
C VAL A 33 -14.50 -30.56 -25.63
N VAL A 34 -13.94 -29.62 -24.88
CA VAL A 34 -13.19 -28.48 -25.42
C VAL A 34 -11.70 -28.79 -25.27
N SER A 35 -10.98 -28.84 -26.39
CA SER A 35 -9.54 -28.99 -26.43
C SER A 35 -8.89 -27.77 -27.10
N TYR A 36 -7.71 -27.39 -26.62
CA TYR A 36 -6.91 -26.31 -27.18
C TYR A 36 -5.66 -26.92 -27.84
N SER A 37 -5.38 -26.56 -29.08
CA SER A 37 -4.22 -27.05 -29.83
C SER A 37 -3.60 -25.93 -30.66
N ASP A 38 -2.30 -26.01 -30.87
CA ASP A 38 -1.57 -25.12 -31.80
C ASP A 38 -1.69 -25.59 -33.26
N SER A 39 -2.39 -26.70 -33.51
CA SER A 39 -2.74 -27.19 -34.85
C SER A 39 -4.23 -26.92 -35.17
N PRO A 40 -4.58 -26.61 -36.43
CA PRO A 40 -5.98 -26.43 -36.82
C PRO A 40 -6.82 -27.68 -36.52
N CYS A 41 -8.07 -27.48 -36.09
CA CYS A 41 -8.96 -28.58 -35.71
C CYS A 41 -9.25 -29.52 -36.89
N PRO A 42 -9.18 -30.86 -36.71
CA PRO A 42 -9.29 -31.84 -37.81
C PRO A 42 -10.64 -31.82 -38.54
N GLU A 43 -11.70 -31.29 -37.91
CA GLU A 43 -13.03 -31.17 -38.53
C GLU A 43 -13.40 -29.75 -38.98
N GLY A 44 -12.44 -28.84 -39.15
CA GLY A 44 -12.56 -27.63 -39.99
C GLY A 44 -13.71 -26.65 -39.69
N LYS A 45 -14.48 -26.80 -38.61
CA LYS A 45 -15.55 -25.87 -38.25
C LYS A 45 -14.99 -24.73 -37.41
N SER A 46 -14.46 -23.72 -38.11
CA SER A 46 -14.17 -22.41 -37.53
C SER A 46 -15.48 -21.72 -37.19
N THR A 47 -15.86 -21.69 -35.91
CA THR A 47 -16.83 -20.71 -35.44
C THR A 47 -16.11 -19.38 -35.27
N VAL A 48 -16.40 -18.41 -36.14
CA VAL A 48 -16.05 -17.02 -35.88
C VAL A 48 -16.79 -16.65 -34.61
N LEU A 49 -16.06 -16.46 -33.52
CA LEU A 49 -16.60 -15.79 -32.35
C LEU A 49 -16.88 -14.36 -32.80
N ASP A 50 -18.16 -14.03 -33.02
CA ASP A 50 -18.58 -12.65 -33.15
C ASP A 50 -17.99 -11.90 -31.96
N ALA A 51 -17.00 -11.06 -32.23
CA ALA A 51 -16.40 -10.20 -31.23
C ALA A 51 -17.54 -9.42 -30.60
N PHE A 52 -17.87 -9.79 -29.35
CA PHE A 52 -18.94 -9.25 -28.52
C PHE A 52 -19.71 -8.13 -29.21
N SER A 53 -20.80 -8.48 -29.91
CA SER A 53 -21.83 -7.49 -30.22
C SER A 53 -22.27 -6.93 -28.88
N SER A 54 -21.73 -5.76 -28.56
CA SER A 54 -22.04 -5.04 -27.35
C SER A 54 -23.44 -4.50 -27.56
N SER A 55 -24.45 -5.36 -27.42
CA SER A 55 -25.82 -4.93 -27.16
C SER A 55 -25.90 -4.42 -25.72
N ALA A 56 -25.05 -3.46 -25.38
CA ALA A 56 -25.39 -2.51 -24.34
C ALA A 56 -26.34 -1.52 -25.01
N SER A 57 -27.64 -1.77 -24.84
CA SER A 57 -28.65 -0.75 -25.03
C SER A 57 -28.47 0.30 -23.92
N SER A 58 -27.42 1.10 -24.02
CA SER A 58 -27.32 2.38 -23.33
C SER A 58 -27.51 3.44 -24.41
N THR A 59 -28.54 4.26 -24.22
CA THR A 59 -28.69 5.54 -24.92
C THR A 59 -27.31 6.21 -24.99
N PRO A 60 -26.87 6.69 -26.17
CA PRO A 60 -25.54 7.26 -26.30
C PRO A 60 -25.44 8.48 -25.40
N GLU A 61 -24.71 8.36 -24.29
CA GLU A 61 -24.38 9.50 -23.46
C GLU A 61 -23.57 10.48 -24.30
N THR A 62 -24.05 11.72 -24.35
CA THR A 62 -23.33 12.81 -24.99
C THR A 62 -21.96 12.94 -24.33
N ALA A 63 -20.95 13.34 -25.10
CA ALA A 63 -19.61 13.56 -24.55
C ALA A 63 -19.63 14.50 -23.34
N ASP A 64 -20.54 15.48 -23.35
CA ASP A 64 -20.73 16.44 -22.26
C ASP A 64 -21.25 15.79 -20.97
N SER A 65 -22.22 14.86 -21.03
CA SER A 65 -22.74 14.22 -19.82
C SER A 65 -21.71 13.30 -19.17
N ARG A 66 -20.85 12.65 -19.98
CA ARG A 66 -19.70 11.89 -19.47
C ARG A 66 -18.66 12.79 -18.82
N LEU A 67 -18.37 13.93 -19.42
CA LEU A 67 -17.41 14.90 -18.88
C LEU A 67 -17.88 15.45 -17.52
N GLU A 68 -19.15 15.82 -17.39
CA GLU A 68 -19.69 16.33 -16.13
C GLU A 68 -19.65 15.27 -15.02
N ARG A 69 -20.01 14.02 -15.31
CA ARG A 69 -19.88 12.92 -14.34
C ARG A 69 -18.44 12.69 -13.90
N GLN A 70 -17.50 12.74 -14.84
CA GLN A 70 -16.07 12.61 -14.51
C GLN A 70 -15.60 13.76 -13.61
N LYS A 71 -16.03 15.01 -13.88
CA LYS A 71 -15.74 16.14 -13.00
C LYS A 71 -16.33 15.96 -11.60
N GLU A 72 -17.57 15.53 -11.50
CA GLU A 72 -18.23 15.26 -10.21
C GLU A 72 -17.50 14.16 -9.42
N GLU A 73 -17.09 13.09 -10.10
CA GLU A 73 -16.32 11.99 -9.50
C GLU A 73 -14.95 12.48 -9.01
N LEU A 74 -14.22 13.24 -9.84
CA LEU A 74 -12.95 13.84 -9.44
C LEU A 74 -13.10 14.74 -8.23
N GLN A 75 -14.10 15.63 -8.21
CA GLN A 75 -14.36 16.49 -7.06
C GLN A 75 -14.75 15.67 -5.81
N ARG A 76 -15.49 14.58 -5.96
CA ARG A 76 -15.82 13.69 -4.84
C ARG A 76 -14.56 13.03 -4.27
N LEU A 77 -13.66 12.55 -5.14
CA LEU A 77 -12.40 11.96 -4.74
C LEU A 77 -11.48 12.97 -4.06
N GLU A 78 -11.37 14.18 -4.59
CA GLU A 78 -10.59 15.28 -4.02
C GLU A 78 -11.11 15.67 -2.63
N ARG A 79 -12.43 15.87 -2.49
CA ARG A 79 -13.06 16.10 -1.17
C ARG A 79 -12.81 14.97 -0.19
N SER A 80 -12.81 13.72 -0.66
CA SER A 80 -12.51 12.56 0.18
C SER A 80 -11.05 12.57 0.66
N ARG A 81 -10.10 12.89 -0.23
CA ARG A 81 -8.68 13.04 0.12
C ARG A 81 -8.46 14.12 1.17
N HIS A 82 -8.96 15.33 0.93
CA HIS A 82 -8.80 16.43 1.89
C HIS A 82 -9.43 16.14 3.25
N ARG A 83 -10.56 15.44 3.30
CA ARG A 83 -11.16 15.02 4.59
C ARG A 83 -10.25 14.04 5.34
N ARG A 84 -9.62 13.10 4.63
CA ARG A 84 -8.67 12.16 5.23
C ARG A 84 -7.41 12.86 5.70
N GLU A 85 -6.81 13.69 4.84
CA GLU A 85 -5.63 14.50 5.18
C GLU A 85 -5.90 15.39 6.40
N ALA A 86 -7.04 16.08 6.45
CA ALA A 86 -7.40 16.93 7.59
C ALA A 86 -7.56 16.14 8.90
N GLN A 87 -8.07 14.90 8.82
CA GLN A 87 -8.20 14.04 9.99
C GLN A 87 -6.83 13.51 10.45
N GLU A 88 -6.01 13.05 9.52
CA GLU A 88 -4.64 12.58 9.77
C GLU A 88 -3.79 13.71 10.37
N ASP A 89 -3.85 14.92 9.82
CA ASP A 89 -3.20 16.11 10.35
C ASP A 89 -3.64 16.44 11.78
N LYS A 90 -4.95 16.34 12.06
CA LYS A 90 -5.49 16.59 13.39
C LYS A 90 -4.96 15.58 14.41
N GLU A 91 -4.88 14.31 14.03
CA GLU A 91 -4.35 13.24 14.86
C GLU A 91 -2.83 13.41 15.08
N ALA A 92 -2.08 13.70 14.02
CA ALA A 92 -0.65 14.00 14.09
C ALA A 92 -0.35 15.18 15.02
N ARG A 93 -1.11 16.28 14.92
CA ARG A 93 -0.97 17.44 15.81
C ARG A 93 -1.26 17.11 17.26
N LYS A 94 -2.28 16.28 17.53
CA LYS A 94 -2.58 15.82 18.90
C LYS A 94 -1.44 14.98 19.47
N ALA A 95 -0.94 14.02 18.70
CA ALA A 95 0.18 13.16 19.10
C ALA A 95 1.44 14.00 19.36
N ALA A 96 1.77 14.93 18.46
CA ALA A 96 2.90 15.84 18.61
C ALA A 96 2.79 16.69 19.89
N ARG A 97 1.58 17.20 20.20
CA ARG A 97 1.34 17.97 21.43
C ARG A 97 1.56 17.14 22.70
N VAL A 98 1.02 15.92 22.74
CA VAL A 98 1.19 15.01 23.89
C VAL A 98 2.67 14.69 24.10
N TRP A 99 3.37 14.39 23.01
CA TRP A 99 4.81 14.11 23.05
C TRP A 99 5.62 15.33 23.52
N ALA A 100 5.33 16.52 23.00
CA ALA A 100 6.00 17.75 23.42
C ALA A 100 5.77 18.07 24.91
N VAL A 101 4.56 17.81 25.44
CA VAL A 101 4.28 17.97 26.88
C VAL A 101 5.09 16.98 27.71
N ARG A 102 5.14 15.70 27.29
CA ARG A 102 5.96 14.68 27.95
C ARG A 102 7.44 15.07 27.95
N GLN A 103 7.98 15.47 26.80
CA GLN A 103 9.36 15.93 26.70
C GLN A 103 9.67 17.10 27.64
N LYS A 104 8.81 18.12 27.68
CA LYS A 104 8.98 19.26 28.60
C LYS A 104 8.96 18.82 30.06
N LYS A 105 8.03 17.93 30.44
CA LYS A 105 7.96 17.37 31.79
C LYS A 105 9.26 16.64 32.13
N CYS A 106 9.74 15.79 31.24
CA CYS A 106 10.96 15.02 31.44
C CYS A 106 12.21 15.88 31.50
N ALA A 107 12.35 16.89 30.63
CA ALA A 107 13.44 17.84 30.70
C ALA A 107 13.47 18.60 32.04
N LYS A 108 12.29 19.02 32.52
CA LYS A 108 12.15 19.68 33.83
C LYS A 108 12.55 18.75 34.98
N LEU A 109 12.07 17.51 34.98
CA LEU A 109 12.40 16.54 36.03
C LEU A 109 13.89 16.17 36.01
N ALA A 110 14.48 15.99 34.84
CA ALA A 110 15.92 15.73 34.69
C ALA A 110 16.75 16.90 35.24
N GLN A 111 16.37 18.14 34.94
CA GLN A 111 17.04 19.32 35.50
C GLN A 111 16.91 19.39 37.02
N GLN A 112 15.71 19.13 37.55
CA GLN A 112 15.49 19.08 38.99
C GLN A 112 16.34 18.01 39.67
N GLN A 113 16.43 16.81 39.08
CA GLN A 113 17.28 15.74 39.60
C GLN A 113 18.74 16.20 39.69
N ARG A 114 19.29 16.76 38.61
CA ARG A 114 20.68 17.26 38.59
C ARG A 114 20.94 18.29 39.70
N TRP A 115 20.06 19.28 39.84
CA TRP A 115 20.18 20.27 40.92
C TRP A 115 20.11 19.65 42.31
N ARG A 116 19.26 18.63 42.51
CA ARG A 116 19.19 17.94 43.81
C ARG A 116 20.44 17.10 44.10
N GLU A 117 21.03 16.51 43.08
CA GLU A 117 22.30 15.79 43.19
C GLU A 117 23.44 16.76 43.53
N GLU A 118 23.49 17.91 42.86
CA GLU A 118 24.44 19.00 43.17
C GLU A 118 24.25 19.52 44.61
N ASP A 119 23.01 19.83 45.02
CA ASP A 119 22.65 20.23 46.40
C ASP A 119 23.14 19.17 47.42
N ALA A 120 22.97 17.89 47.11
CA ALA A 120 23.37 16.80 47.98
C ALA A 120 24.90 16.61 48.04
N ALA A 121 25.60 16.91 46.94
CA ALA A 121 27.05 16.84 46.88
C ALA A 121 27.72 17.92 47.75
N ILE A 122 27.14 19.12 47.80
CA ILE A 122 27.69 20.25 48.59
C ILE A 122 27.18 20.28 50.04
N ALA A 123 26.09 19.57 50.36
CA ALA A 123 25.50 19.59 51.70
C ALA A 123 26.40 18.90 52.74
N VAL A 124 26.64 19.58 53.86
CA VAL A 124 27.45 19.10 54.98
C VAL A 124 26.68 19.10 56.31
N GLY A 125 27.17 18.32 57.27
CA GLY A 125 26.59 18.24 58.62
C GLY A 125 25.19 17.62 58.63
N LYS A 126 24.33 18.11 59.54
CA LYS A 126 22.99 17.54 59.78
C LYS A 126 22.04 17.62 58.57
N ALA A 127 22.35 18.45 57.56
CA ALA A 127 21.54 18.61 56.36
C ALA A 127 21.87 17.59 55.25
N ALA A 128 23.04 16.93 55.32
CA ALA A 128 23.54 16.06 54.25
C ALA A 128 22.61 14.87 53.97
N ASP A 129 22.17 14.15 55.00
CA ASP A 129 21.31 12.97 54.82
C ASP A 129 19.94 13.34 54.23
N ARG A 130 19.39 14.48 54.65
CA ARG A 130 18.14 15.01 54.10
C ARG A 130 18.30 15.42 52.64
N ALA A 131 19.44 16.01 52.26
CA ALA A 131 19.72 16.39 50.87
C ALA A 131 19.87 15.15 49.98
N ARG A 132 20.63 14.14 50.41
CA ARG A 132 20.77 12.84 49.72
C ARG A 132 19.43 12.14 49.51
N LEU A 133 18.57 12.10 50.53
CA LEU A 133 17.24 11.50 50.42
C LEU A 133 16.37 12.23 49.37
N LYS A 134 16.45 13.57 49.31
CA LYS A 134 15.73 14.35 48.30
C LYS A 134 16.26 14.08 46.89
N ALA A 135 17.58 14.00 46.72
CA ALA A 135 18.20 13.64 45.44
C ALA A 135 17.71 12.27 44.97
N ARG A 136 17.75 11.26 45.85
CA ARG A 136 17.25 9.92 45.54
C ARG A 136 15.78 9.91 45.11
N ARG A 137 14.90 10.55 45.88
CA ARG A 137 13.47 10.64 45.55
C ARG A 137 13.21 11.37 44.25
N SER A 138 14.01 12.40 43.93
CA SER A 138 13.89 13.10 42.65
C SER A 138 14.30 12.22 41.46
N GLY A 139 15.34 11.39 41.62
CA GLY A 139 15.72 10.39 40.63
C GLY A 139 14.68 9.28 40.45
N GLU A 140 14.12 8.77 41.54
CA GLU A 140 13.00 7.81 41.51
C GLU A 140 11.79 8.41 40.75
N THR A 141 11.45 9.67 41.02
CA THR A 141 10.36 10.37 40.33
C THR A 141 10.65 10.55 38.84
N TYR A 142 11.88 10.91 38.48
CA TYR A 142 12.28 11.02 37.08
C TYR A 142 12.17 9.67 36.35
N GLN A 143 12.67 8.58 36.94
CA GLN A 143 12.57 7.25 36.32
C GLN A 143 11.13 6.79 36.15
N LEU A 144 10.24 7.04 37.12
CA LEU A 144 8.83 6.64 37.00
C LEU A 144 8.10 7.36 35.86
N GLU A 145 8.44 8.61 35.60
CA GLU A 145 7.74 9.45 34.62
C GLU A 145 8.38 9.39 33.22
N CYS A 146 9.69 9.15 33.16
CA CYS A 146 10.51 9.36 31.97
C CYS A 146 11.49 8.23 31.64
N GLY A 147 11.67 7.27 32.55
CA GLY A 147 12.43 6.04 32.31
C GLY A 147 11.70 5.05 31.41
#